data_AF-A0A550GSL6-F1
#
_entry.id   AF-A0A550GSL6-F1
#
_cell.length_a   1.000
_cell.length_b   1.000
_cell.length_c   1.000
_cell.angle_alpha   90.00
_cell.angle_beta   90.00
_cell.angle_gamma   90.00
#
_symmetry.space_group_name_H-M   'P 1'
#
loop_
_entity.id
_entity.type
_entity.pdbx_description
1 polymer ?
#
loop_
_entity_poly.entity_id
_entity_poly.type
_entity_poly.pdbx_seq_one_letter_code
_entity_poly.pdbx_strand_id
1 'polypeptide(L)'
;MIKTNRDKIVKISVIGEVVSPVVGDSVYKISADGEPVVLPGVGGITYNIRVGDVATGWMADHVEPGVSVENRVTDRRYPNGQSRALNVLSCIGNEATVVEGDAKGDKGVVVGKHGGIEHVMVDFQPETMEKLVIEDKVMIKAYGVGLKLLDLPKVKLFNVSPEFLEAVDPAIKDGKLEVPVTHTIPAAIMGSGLGRSHVASGDYDITMFCEATCEEYSL
;
A
#
# COMPACT_ATOMS: atom_id res chain seq x y z
N MET A 1 -1.50 -21.31 -14.99
CA MET A 1 -2.04 -19.95 -14.78
C MET A 1 -3.50 -20.08 -14.33
N ILE A 2 -3.85 -19.51 -13.18
CA ILE A 2 -5.22 -19.57 -12.65
C ILE A 2 -6.17 -18.79 -13.57
N LYS A 3 -7.37 -19.34 -13.84
CA LYS A 3 -8.36 -18.64 -14.67
C LYS A 3 -8.98 -17.47 -13.90
N THR A 4 -8.93 -16.30 -14.52
CA THR A 4 -9.50 -15.07 -13.99
C THR A 4 -10.39 -14.39 -15.02
N ASN A 5 -11.14 -13.37 -14.60
CA ASN A 5 -11.85 -12.44 -15.50
C ASN A 5 -10.99 -11.23 -15.92
N ARG A 6 -9.67 -11.40 -16.05
CA ARG A 6 -8.70 -10.33 -16.36
C ARG A 6 -9.08 -9.53 -17.62
N ASP A 7 -9.66 -10.20 -18.61
CA ASP A 7 -10.17 -9.64 -19.86
C ASP A 7 -11.40 -8.72 -19.70
N LYS A 8 -12.10 -8.82 -18.57
CA LYS A 8 -13.36 -8.09 -18.29
C LYS A 8 -13.19 -6.92 -17.32
N ILE A 9 -12.06 -6.84 -16.62
CA ILE A 9 -11.81 -5.75 -15.65
C ILE A 9 -11.24 -4.52 -16.35
N VAL A 10 -11.66 -3.35 -15.87
CA VAL A 10 -11.30 -2.07 -16.47
C VAL A 10 -9.94 -1.63 -15.95
N LYS A 11 -9.09 -1.16 -16.88
CA LYS A 11 -7.87 -0.41 -16.58
C LYS A 11 -8.18 1.08 -16.73
N ILE A 12 -7.98 1.86 -15.67
CA ILE A 12 -8.31 3.29 -15.64
C ILE A 12 -7.13 4.11 -15.13
N SER A 13 -6.98 5.34 -15.63
CA SER A 13 -6.00 6.28 -15.12
C SER A 13 -6.44 6.84 -13.77
N VAL A 14 -5.59 6.73 -12.76
CA VAL A 14 -5.69 7.52 -11.53
C VAL A 14 -4.39 8.28 -11.36
N ILE A 15 -4.47 9.53 -10.95
CA ILE A 15 -3.31 10.40 -10.77
C ILE A 15 -3.22 10.80 -9.30
N GLY A 16 -2.01 10.97 -8.81
CA GLY A 16 -1.72 11.66 -7.56
C GLY A 16 -0.46 12.49 -7.71
N GLU A 17 0.00 13.03 -6.61
CA GLU A 17 1.25 13.76 -6.48
C GLU A 17 2.05 13.21 -5.30
N VAL A 18 3.38 13.29 -5.41
CA VAL A 18 4.26 13.03 -4.27
C VAL A 18 3.90 14.01 -3.15
N VAL A 19 3.61 13.50 -1.96
CA VAL A 19 3.17 14.35 -0.84
C VAL A 19 4.27 14.57 0.18
N SER A 20 4.28 15.75 0.82
CA SER A 20 5.13 16.01 1.98
C SER A 20 4.86 15.00 3.11
N PRO A 21 5.88 14.69 3.93
CA PRO A 21 5.64 14.06 5.22
C PRO A 21 4.76 14.95 6.09
N VAL A 22 3.97 14.35 6.98
CA VAL A 22 3.10 15.09 7.90
C VAL A 22 3.42 14.80 9.35
N VAL A 23 3.27 15.83 10.18
CA VAL A 23 3.28 15.73 11.64
C VAL A 23 1.92 16.25 12.09
N GLY A 24 1.23 15.49 12.96
CA GLY A 24 -0.06 15.90 13.51
C GLY A 24 0.07 17.09 14.47
N ASP A 25 -1.05 17.50 15.06
CA ASP A 25 -1.09 18.62 16.02
C ASP A 25 -0.13 18.46 17.20
N SER A 26 0.14 17.21 17.60
CA SER A 26 1.19 16.87 18.57
C SER A 26 2.44 16.37 17.86
N VAL A 27 3.58 16.99 18.18
CA VAL A 27 4.90 16.52 17.75
C VAL A 27 5.29 15.22 18.46
N TYR A 28 4.74 14.97 19.66
CA TYR A 28 4.95 13.73 20.39
C TYR A 28 3.97 12.65 19.94
N LYS A 29 4.51 11.47 19.71
CA LYS A 29 3.81 10.19 19.63
C LYS A 29 3.99 9.45 20.95
N ILE A 30 3.03 8.64 21.36
CA ILE A 30 3.11 7.87 22.61
C ILE A 30 3.43 6.42 22.25
N SER A 31 4.52 5.89 22.81
CA SER A 31 4.92 4.50 22.60
C SER A 31 3.95 3.52 23.28
N ALA A 32 4.08 2.23 22.98
CA ALA A 32 3.30 1.18 23.65
C ALA A 32 3.52 1.13 25.18
N ASP A 33 4.69 1.58 25.65
CA ASP A 33 5.04 1.65 27.07
C ASP A 33 4.59 2.98 27.73
N GLY A 34 3.98 3.89 26.96
CA GLY A 34 3.49 5.17 27.46
C GLY A 34 4.50 6.31 27.42
N GLU A 35 5.64 6.15 26.73
CA GLU A 35 6.69 7.16 26.64
C GLU A 35 6.48 8.12 25.45
N PRO A 36 6.64 9.44 25.62
CA PRO A 36 6.55 10.38 24.53
C PRO A 36 7.84 10.35 23.68
N VAL A 37 7.67 10.17 22.37
CA VAL A 37 8.76 10.12 21.39
C VAL A 37 8.50 11.04 20.21
N VAL A 38 9.56 11.53 19.57
CA VAL A 38 9.49 12.32 18.32
C VAL A 38 10.17 11.51 17.23
N LEU A 39 9.39 11.04 16.26
CA LEU A 39 9.84 10.10 15.23
C LEU A 39 9.31 10.52 13.85
N PRO A 40 10.06 10.27 12.76
CA PRO A 40 9.53 10.35 11.40
C PRO A 40 8.36 9.37 11.22
N GLY A 41 7.52 9.63 10.22
CA GLY A 41 6.37 8.76 9.92
C GLY A 41 5.91 8.84 8.48
N VAL A 42 4.59 8.94 8.30
CA VAL A 42 3.92 8.89 7.00
C VAL A 42 4.27 10.06 6.07
N GLY A 43 4.14 9.80 4.75
CA GLY A 43 4.33 10.77 3.68
C GLY A 43 5.80 10.98 3.29
N GLY A 44 6.01 11.64 2.16
CA GLY A 44 7.33 11.98 1.65
C GLY A 44 7.94 10.98 0.67
N ILE A 45 9.24 11.20 0.43
CA ILE A 45 10.14 10.30 -0.25
C ILE A 45 11.05 9.73 0.83
N THR A 46 10.89 8.45 1.16
CA THR A 46 11.70 7.77 2.16
C THR A 46 12.92 7.15 1.50
N TYR A 47 14.05 7.88 1.53
CA TYR A 47 15.26 7.54 0.76
C TYR A 47 15.97 6.25 1.21
N ASN A 48 15.78 5.80 2.45
CA ASN A 48 16.54 4.70 3.05
C ASN A 48 15.67 3.52 3.54
N ILE A 49 14.40 3.47 3.15
CA ILE A 49 13.49 2.35 3.43
C ILE A 49 12.67 2.07 2.19
N ARG A 50 12.77 0.83 1.67
CA ARG A 50 12.10 0.38 0.45
C ARG A 50 11.40 -0.96 0.66
N VAL A 51 10.59 -1.33 -0.32
CA VAL A 51 9.98 -2.66 -0.34
C VAL A 51 11.07 -3.73 -0.33
N GLY A 52 10.96 -4.69 0.58
CA GLY A 52 11.97 -5.73 0.81
C GLY A 52 12.89 -5.50 1.99
N ASP A 53 12.96 -4.27 2.53
CA ASP A 53 13.65 -4.00 3.80
C ASP A 53 12.84 -4.54 4.99
N VAL A 54 13.50 -4.68 6.14
CA VAL A 54 12.84 -5.09 7.39
C VAL A 54 11.82 -4.03 7.83
N ALA A 55 10.65 -4.47 8.28
CA ALA A 55 9.56 -3.59 8.70
C ALA A 55 9.76 -2.98 10.10
N THR A 56 10.55 -3.65 10.96
CA THR A 56 10.77 -3.27 12.36
C THR A 56 12.22 -2.87 12.62
N GLY A 57 12.50 -2.26 13.78
CA GLY A 57 13.85 -1.84 14.20
C GLY A 57 14.25 -0.44 13.75
N TRP A 58 13.38 0.26 13.01
CA TRP A 58 13.57 1.66 12.65
C TRP A 58 13.15 2.60 13.78
N MET A 59 13.89 3.69 13.95
CA MET A 59 13.49 4.81 14.81
C MET A 59 12.44 5.66 14.07
N ALA A 60 11.26 5.10 13.86
CA ALA A 60 10.16 5.67 13.10
C ALA A 60 8.80 5.18 13.63
N ASP A 61 7.72 5.86 13.25
CA ASP A 61 6.35 5.39 13.48
C ASP A 61 5.51 5.61 12.22
N HIS A 62 4.94 4.53 11.67
CA HIS A 62 4.21 4.53 10.40
C HIS A 62 5.01 5.10 9.22
N VAL A 63 6.32 4.86 9.17
CA VAL A 63 7.10 5.24 7.98
C VAL A 63 6.65 4.43 6.77
N GLU A 64 6.47 5.12 5.65
CA GLU A 64 6.03 4.53 4.38
C GLU A 64 7.24 4.32 3.46
N PRO A 65 7.47 3.11 2.91
CA PRO A 65 8.62 2.85 2.04
C PRO A 65 8.47 3.51 0.66
N GLY A 66 9.59 3.96 0.11
CA GLY A 66 9.62 4.55 -1.23
C GLY A 66 8.96 5.92 -1.27
N VAL A 67 7.94 6.08 -2.12
CA VAL A 67 7.31 7.37 -2.40
C VAL A 67 5.83 7.33 -2.06
N SER A 68 5.40 8.22 -1.16
CA SER A 68 3.99 8.37 -0.80
C SER A 68 3.28 9.33 -1.75
N VAL A 69 2.13 8.90 -2.25
CA VAL A 69 1.35 9.61 -3.26
C VAL A 69 -0.09 9.80 -2.77
N GLU A 70 -0.63 11.00 -2.94
CA GLU A 70 -2.03 11.34 -2.64
C GLU A 70 -2.63 12.13 -3.82
N ASN A 71 -3.96 12.18 -3.95
CA ASN A 71 -4.60 13.12 -4.86
C ASN A 71 -5.32 14.23 -4.08
N ARG A 72 -4.70 15.41 -4.03
CA ARG A 72 -5.21 16.57 -3.29
C ARG A 72 -6.23 17.42 -4.06
N VAL A 73 -6.66 17.00 -5.25
CA VAL A 73 -7.71 17.70 -5.99
C VAL A 73 -9.03 17.60 -5.24
N THR A 74 -9.58 18.75 -4.86
CA THR A 74 -10.88 18.85 -4.19
C THR A 74 -11.98 19.16 -5.21
N ASP A 75 -13.07 18.39 -5.22
CA ASP A 75 -14.28 18.68 -5.98
C ASP A 75 -15.45 19.02 -5.05
N ARG A 76 -16.30 19.99 -5.43
CA ARG A 76 -17.42 20.43 -4.57
C ARG A 76 -18.43 19.31 -4.27
N ARG A 77 -18.67 18.38 -5.22
CA ARG A 77 -19.60 17.25 -5.06
C ARG A 77 -18.94 16.10 -4.32
N TYR A 78 -17.63 15.92 -4.53
CA TYR A 78 -16.84 14.87 -3.90
C TYR A 78 -15.52 15.45 -3.34
N PRO A 79 -15.54 16.11 -2.17
CA PRO A 79 -14.36 16.82 -1.66
C PRO A 79 -13.08 15.97 -1.59
N ASN A 80 -13.21 14.70 -1.20
CA ASN A 80 -12.11 13.74 -1.11
C ASN A 80 -12.25 12.60 -2.16
N GLY A 81 -13.07 12.80 -3.18
CA GLY A 81 -13.42 11.74 -4.13
C GLY A 81 -12.21 11.23 -4.91
N GLN A 82 -11.31 12.14 -5.26
CA GLN A 82 -10.13 11.87 -6.07
C GLN A 82 -9.06 11.13 -5.26
N SER A 83 -8.76 11.56 -4.03
CA SER A 83 -7.87 10.84 -3.10
C SER A 83 -8.38 9.43 -2.82
N ARG A 84 -9.68 9.30 -2.52
CA ARG A 84 -10.32 7.98 -2.33
C ARG A 84 -10.27 7.12 -3.58
N ALA A 85 -10.47 7.70 -4.77
CA ALA A 85 -10.39 6.97 -6.02
C ALA A 85 -8.96 6.47 -6.29
N LEU A 86 -7.94 7.30 -6.03
CA LEU A 86 -6.55 6.90 -6.09
C LEU A 86 -6.29 5.70 -5.15
N ASN A 87 -6.72 5.78 -3.89
CA ASN A 87 -6.51 4.72 -2.90
C ASN A 87 -7.28 3.41 -3.21
N VAL A 88 -8.55 3.52 -3.59
CA VAL A 88 -9.42 2.36 -3.87
C VAL A 88 -9.04 1.66 -5.16
N LEU A 89 -8.76 2.41 -6.22
CA LEU A 89 -8.52 1.83 -7.55
C LEU A 89 -7.10 1.32 -7.73
N SER A 90 -6.12 1.90 -7.03
CA SER A 90 -4.75 1.41 -7.04
C SER A 90 -4.64 0.05 -6.37
N CYS A 91 -4.07 -0.91 -7.11
CA CYS A 91 -3.78 -2.26 -6.66
C CYS A 91 -2.26 -2.47 -6.62
N ILE A 92 -1.81 -3.30 -5.68
CA ILE A 92 -0.41 -3.71 -5.59
C ILE A 92 0.00 -4.35 -6.92
N GLY A 93 1.15 -3.93 -7.44
CA GLY A 93 1.67 -4.31 -8.75
C GLY A 93 1.14 -3.51 -9.93
N ASN A 94 0.41 -2.40 -9.72
CA ASN A 94 0.09 -1.48 -10.82
C ASN A 94 1.32 -0.66 -11.23
N GLU A 95 1.46 -0.45 -12.54
CA GLU A 95 2.49 0.44 -13.11
C GLU A 95 2.17 1.89 -12.74
N ALA A 96 3.17 2.58 -12.20
CA ALA A 96 3.19 4.01 -11.94
C ALA A 96 4.21 4.70 -12.86
N THR A 97 3.93 5.93 -13.28
CA THR A 97 4.83 6.72 -14.13
C THR A 97 4.84 8.16 -13.66
N VAL A 98 6.03 8.71 -13.48
CA VAL A 98 6.20 10.14 -13.19
C VAL A 98 5.86 10.94 -14.46
N VAL A 99 5.00 11.95 -14.38
CA VAL A 99 4.51 12.66 -15.59
C VAL A 99 5.16 14.03 -15.81
N GLU A 100 5.83 14.58 -14.80
CA GLU A 100 6.55 15.86 -14.85
C GLU A 100 7.80 15.84 -13.96
N GLY A 101 8.52 16.96 -13.89
CA GLY A 101 9.78 17.04 -13.15
C GLY A 101 10.97 16.35 -13.84
N ASP A 102 12.08 16.30 -13.12
CA ASP A 102 13.36 15.75 -13.63
C ASP A 102 13.33 14.22 -13.79
N ALA A 103 12.40 13.55 -13.10
CA ALA A 103 12.18 12.12 -13.19
C ALA A 103 11.08 11.74 -14.21
N LYS A 104 10.60 12.69 -15.03
CA LYS A 104 9.51 12.45 -15.99
C LYS A 104 9.78 11.24 -16.89
N GLY A 105 8.80 10.32 -16.92
CA GLY A 105 8.84 9.10 -17.71
C GLY A 105 9.44 7.90 -16.98
N ASP A 106 10.10 8.12 -15.84
CA ASP A 106 10.58 7.04 -14.99
C ASP A 106 9.37 6.25 -14.45
N LYS A 107 9.55 4.94 -14.35
CA LYS A 107 8.49 3.99 -13.99
C LYS A 107 8.73 3.41 -12.61
N GLY A 108 7.63 3.20 -11.90
CA GLY A 108 7.58 2.55 -10.60
C GLY A 108 6.43 1.56 -10.53
N VAL A 109 6.26 0.98 -9.35
CA VAL A 109 5.21 0.00 -9.06
C VAL A 109 4.53 0.34 -7.75
N VAL A 110 3.20 0.25 -7.71
CA VAL A 110 2.44 0.37 -6.45
C VAL A 110 2.78 -0.81 -5.54
N VAL A 111 3.30 -0.53 -4.35
CA VAL A 111 3.69 -1.55 -3.36
C VAL A 111 2.72 -1.68 -2.20
N GLY A 112 1.87 -0.68 -1.99
CA GLY A 112 0.83 -0.73 -0.96
C GLY A 112 0.02 0.54 -0.88
N LYS A 113 -0.83 0.62 0.14
CA LYS A 113 -1.65 1.80 0.44
C LYS A 113 -1.94 1.86 1.93
N HIS A 114 -2.04 3.08 2.45
CA HIS A 114 -2.25 3.36 3.86
C HIS A 114 -3.59 4.06 4.05
N GLY A 115 -4.50 3.43 4.78
CA GLY A 115 -5.85 3.94 5.04
C GLY A 115 -5.87 5.01 6.13
N GLY A 116 -6.83 5.93 6.06
CA GLY A 116 -6.93 7.04 7.02
C GLY A 116 -6.29 8.32 6.49
N ILE A 117 -4.98 8.27 6.18
CA ILE A 117 -4.30 9.34 5.43
C ILE A 117 -4.47 9.19 3.91
N GLU A 118 -4.93 8.01 3.47
CA GLU A 118 -5.28 7.68 2.08
C GLU A 118 -4.11 7.72 1.08
N HIS A 119 -2.88 7.57 1.56
CA HIS A 119 -1.69 7.46 0.71
C HIS A 119 -1.64 6.15 -0.08
N VAL A 120 -1.07 6.22 -1.28
CA VAL A 120 -0.61 5.07 -2.07
C VAL A 120 0.91 5.12 -2.13
N MET A 121 1.57 4.00 -1.83
CA MET A 121 3.03 3.90 -1.81
C MET A 121 3.50 3.32 -3.14
N VAL A 122 4.46 3.99 -3.76
CA VAL A 122 5.05 3.60 -5.04
C VAL A 122 6.55 3.43 -4.86
N ASP A 123 7.05 2.27 -5.27
CA ASP A 123 8.49 2.03 -5.33
C ASP A 123 9.02 2.37 -6.73
N PHE A 124 10.02 3.25 -6.75
CA PHE A 124 10.80 3.62 -7.93
C PHE A 124 12.25 3.19 -7.72
N GLN A 125 13.04 3.17 -8.80
CA GLN A 125 14.48 2.96 -8.64
C GLN A 125 15.12 4.10 -7.84
N PRO A 126 16.21 3.85 -7.08
CA PRO A 126 16.84 4.88 -6.25
C PRO A 126 17.20 6.15 -7.02
N GLU A 127 17.72 6.02 -8.24
CA GLU A 127 18.08 7.14 -9.10
C GLU A 127 16.87 7.98 -9.53
N THR A 128 15.67 7.40 -9.56
CA THR A 128 14.42 8.13 -9.79
C THR A 128 14.01 8.86 -8.51
N MET A 129 14.10 8.20 -7.34
CA MET A 129 13.77 8.80 -6.05
C MET A 129 14.61 10.04 -5.73
N GLU A 130 15.88 10.06 -6.12
CA GLU A 130 16.78 11.23 -5.97
C GLU A 130 16.39 12.43 -6.86
N LYS A 131 15.66 12.20 -7.95
CA LYS A 131 15.18 13.27 -8.85
C LYS A 131 13.80 13.77 -8.50
N LEU A 132 13.02 12.96 -7.79
CA LEU A 132 11.65 13.30 -7.42
C LEU A 132 11.64 14.46 -6.43
N VAL A 133 10.69 15.35 -6.62
CA VAL A 133 10.36 16.39 -5.66
C VAL A 133 8.92 16.24 -5.18
N ILE A 134 8.62 16.83 -4.03
CA ILE A 134 7.25 16.94 -3.55
C ILE A 134 6.40 17.67 -4.62
N GLU A 135 5.15 17.23 -4.76
CA GLU A 135 4.16 17.64 -5.77
C GLU A 135 4.39 17.09 -7.18
N ASP A 136 5.49 16.39 -7.46
CA ASP A 136 5.66 15.69 -8.73
C ASP A 136 4.50 14.74 -8.98
N LYS A 137 3.92 14.82 -10.17
CA LYS A 137 2.71 14.05 -10.51
C LYS A 137 3.07 12.61 -10.89
N VAL A 138 2.32 11.67 -10.33
CA VAL A 138 2.46 10.24 -10.60
C VAL A 138 1.14 9.72 -11.18
N MET A 139 1.20 9.21 -12.40
CA MET A 139 0.10 8.54 -13.07
C MET A 139 0.18 7.04 -12.82
N ILE A 140 -0.90 6.46 -12.30
CA ILE A 140 -1.03 5.03 -12.08
C ILE A 140 -2.06 4.46 -13.05
N LYS A 141 -1.69 3.38 -13.74
CA LYS A 141 -2.62 2.58 -14.54
C LYS A 141 -3.36 1.60 -13.63
N ALA A 142 -4.34 2.10 -12.89
CA ALA A 142 -5.12 1.32 -11.93
C ALA A 142 -5.81 0.13 -12.62
N TYR A 143 -5.52 -1.08 -12.14
CA TYR A 143 -5.96 -2.33 -12.76
C TYR A 143 -5.98 -3.47 -11.74
N GLY A 144 -7.16 -4.02 -11.44
CA GLY A 144 -7.31 -5.14 -10.50
C GLY A 144 -8.61 -5.14 -9.71
N VAL A 145 -9.24 -3.98 -9.53
CA VAL A 145 -10.56 -3.91 -8.88
C VAL A 145 -11.59 -4.69 -9.70
N GLY A 146 -12.26 -5.64 -9.04
CA GLY A 146 -13.23 -6.55 -9.67
C GLY A 146 -12.62 -7.85 -10.22
N LEU A 147 -11.32 -8.08 -10.03
CA LEU A 147 -10.66 -9.35 -10.36
C LEU A 147 -11.26 -10.50 -9.54
N LYS A 148 -11.48 -11.63 -10.18
CA LYS A 148 -12.10 -12.83 -9.61
C LYS A 148 -11.39 -14.07 -10.12
N LEU A 149 -11.27 -15.06 -9.24
CA LEU A 149 -10.92 -16.43 -9.62
C LEU A 149 -12.16 -17.13 -10.16
N LEU A 150 -12.11 -17.59 -11.41
CA LEU A 150 -13.28 -18.21 -12.06
C LEU A 150 -13.53 -19.62 -11.55
N ASP A 151 -12.47 -20.37 -11.27
CA ASP A 151 -12.56 -21.74 -10.76
C ASP A 151 -12.83 -21.80 -9.24
N LEU A 152 -12.63 -20.69 -8.51
CA LEU A 152 -12.87 -20.57 -7.07
C LEU A 152 -13.72 -19.33 -6.73
N PRO A 153 -15.00 -19.26 -7.14
CA PRO A 153 -15.81 -18.04 -7.05
C PRO A 153 -16.12 -17.58 -5.62
N LYS A 154 -15.93 -18.44 -4.61
CA LYS A 154 -16.05 -18.09 -3.19
C LYS A 154 -14.83 -17.32 -2.67
N VAL A 155 -13.65 -17.54 -3.24
CA VAL A 155 -12.43 -16.79 -2.91
C VAL A 155 -12.54 -15.41 -3.53
N LYS A 156 -12.35 -14.37 -2.71
CA LYS A 156 -12.43 -12.97 -3.13
C LYS A 156 -11.03 -12.38 -3.18
N LEU A 157 -10.76 -11.66 -4.25
CA LEU A 157 -9.53 -10.90 -4.42
C LEU A 157 -9.83 -9.42 -4.22
N PHE A 158 -8.92 -8.74 -3.53
CA PHE A 158 -8.93 -7.29 -3.34
C PHE A 158 -7.50 -6.77 -3.50
N ASN A 159 -7.38 -5.54 -4.00
CA ASN A 159 -6.13 -4.76 -4.00
C ASN A 159 -4.94 -5.41 -4.73
N VAL A 160 -5.18 -6.38 -5.61
CA VAL A 160 -4.15 -7.14 -6.35
C VAL A 160 -4.30 -6.91 -7.85
N SER A 161 -3.21 -6.49 -8.50
CA SER A 161 -3.17 -6.45 -9.96
C SER A 161 -3.07 -7.87 -10.53
N PRO A 162 -3.58 -8.13 -11.74
CA PRO A 162 -3.38 -9.43 -12.38
C PRO A 162 -1.91 -9.81 -12.54
N GLU A 163 -1.05 -8.83 -12.82
CA GLU A 163 0.40 -9.01 -12.93
C GLU A 163 1.01 -9.42 -11.57
N PHE A 164 0.56 -8.83 -10.46
CA PHE A 164 1.02 -9.21 -9.12
C PHE A 164 0.51 -10.60 -8.72
N LEU A 165 -0.75 -10.93 -9.05
CA LEU A 165 -1.27 -12.27 -8.82
C LEU A 165 -0.44 -13.34 -9.54
N GLU A 166 0.00 -13.05 -10.77
CA GLU A 166 0.92 -13.93 -11.52
C GLU A 166 2.30 -14.03 -10.85
N ALA A 167 2.83 -12.93 -10.33
CA ALA A 167 4.12 -12.90 -9.64
C ALA A 167 4.13 -13.64 -8.28
N VAL A 168 3.01 -13.63 -7.54
CA VAL A 168 2.83 -14.41 -6.30
C VAL A 168 2.79 -15.92 -6.60
N ASP A 169 2.45 -16.30 -7.83
CA ASP A 169 2.35 -17.69 -8.31
C ASP A 169 1.52 -18.63 -7.41
N PRO A 170 0.27 -18.27 -7.05
CA PRO A 170 -0.59 -19.18 -6.31
C PRO A 170 -1.05 -20.34 -7.19
N ALA A 171 -1.37 -21.47 -6.56
CA ALA A 171 -1.81 -22.68 -7.22
C ALA A 171 -3.21 -23.10 -6.76
N ILE A 172 -3.96 -23.77 -7.63
CA ILE A 172 -5.20 -24.46 -7.25
C ILE A 172 -4.91 -25.96 -7.20
N LYS A 173 -5.00 -26.56 -6.02
CA LYS A 173 -4.87 -28.02 -5.80
C LYS A 173 -6.07 -28.52 -5.01
N ASP A 174 -6.67 -29.62 -5.46
CA ASP A 174 -7.83 -30.25 -4.82
C ASP A 174 -8.98 -29.29 -4.47
N GLY A 175 -9.23 -28.32 -5.36
CA GLY A 175 -10.29 -27.31 -5.19
C GLY A 175 -9.99 -26.25 -4.12
N LYS A 176 -8.73 -26.12 -3.67
CA LYS A 176 -8.27 -25.10 -2.72
C LYS A 176 -7.22 -24.21 -3.37
N LEU A 177 -7.16 -22.95 -2.94
CA LEU A 177 -6.09 -22.03 -3.32
C LEU A 177 -4.93 -22.20 -2.34
N GLU A 178 -3.76 -22.55 -2.85
CA GLU A 178 -2.48 -22.52 -2.14
C GLU A 178 -1.76 -21.21 -2.49
N VAL A 179 -1.37 -20.46 -1.46
CA VAL A 179 -0.67 -19.18 -1.60
C VAL A 179 0.61 -19.24 -0.77
N PRO A 180 1.79 -18.94 -1.36
CA PRO A 180 3.02 -18.87 -0.59
C PRO A 180 2.96 -17.69 0.38
N VAL A 181 3.30 -17.95 1.65
CA VAL A 181 3.40 -16.94 2.71
C VAL A 181 4.67 -17.17 3.50
N THR A 182 5.24 -16.10 4.06
CA THR A 182 6.40 -16.20 4.96
C THR A 182 5.97 -16.53 6.39
N HIS A 183 4.85 -15.97 6.86
CA HIS A 183 4.35 -16.12 8.23
C HIS A 183 2.83 -16.33 8.25
N THR A 184 2.33 -16.93 9.33
CA THR A 184 0.89 -17.00 9.65
C THR A 184 0.64 -16.16 10.90
N ILE A 185 -0.16 -15.10 10.76
CA ILE A 185 -0.34 -14.11 11.83
C ILE A 185 -1.59 -14.45 12.67
N PRO A 186 -1.52 -14.48 14.01
CA PRO A 186 -2.68 -14.75 14.84
C PRO A 186 -3.64 -13.56 14.86
N ALA A 187 -4.94 -13.84 14.87
CA ALA A 187 -5.97 -12.79 14.90
C ALA A 187 -5.86 -11.87 16.12
N ALA A 188 -5.30 -12.35 17.23
CA ALA A 188 -5.18 -11.62 18.49
C ALA A 188 -4.23 -10.41 18.43
N ILE A 189 -3.33 -10.35 17.45
CA ILE A 189 -2.38 -9.24 17.27
C ILE A 189 -2.74 -8.35 16.07
N MET A 190 -3.96 -8.46 15.56
CA MET A 190 -4.44 -7.54 14.54
C MET A 190 -5.08 -6.33 15.23
N GLY A 191 -4.74 -5.11 14.80
CA GLY A 191 -5.03 -3.88 15.52
C GLY A 191 -5.79 -2.83 14.71
N SER A 192 -5.20 -1.63 14.61
CA SER A 192 -5.80 -0.48 13.92
C SER A 192 -6.29 -0.87 12.54
N GLY A 193 -7.45 -0.34 12.12
CA GLY A 193 -8.11 -0.68 10.85
C GLY A 193 -9.16 -1.79 10.95
N LEU A 194 -9.24 -2.54 12.06
CA LEU A 194 -10.36 -3.46 12.30
C LEU A 194 -11.70 -2.72 12.36
N GLY A 195 -12.76 -3.36 11.84
CA GLY A 195 -14.13 -2.83 11.86
C GLY A 195 -14.47 -1.85 10.72
N ARG A 196 -13.56 -1.61 9.78
CA ARG A 196 -13.86 -0.83 8.56
C ARG A 196 -14.94 -1.54 7.73
N SER A 197 -15.78 -0.74 7.06
CA SER A 197 -16.92 -1.25 6.29
C SER A 197 -16.55 -1.97 5.00
N HIS A 198 -15.28 -1.89 4.59
CA HIS A 198 -14.74 -2.59 3.43
C HIS A 198 -13.22 -2.76 3.57
N VAL A 199 -12.65 -3.64 2.74
CA VAL A 199 -11.21 -3.93 2.66
C VAL A 199 -10.55 -3.34 1.41
N ALA A 200 -11.33 -2.64 0.59
CA ALA A 200 -10.88 -2.14 -0.72
C ALA A 200 -10.02 -0.84 -0.66
N SER A 201 -10.00 -0.12 0.46
CA SER A 201 -9.09 1.00 0.67
C SER A 201 -8.21 0.72 1.88
N GLY A 202 -6.99 1.24 1.84
CA GLY A 202 -6.05 1.15 2.95
C GLY A 202 -5.65 -0.27 3.36
N ASP A 203 -5.28 -0.34 4.62
CA ASP A 203 -4.61 -1.43 5.33
C ASP A 203 -5.12 -1.52 6.79
N TYR A 204 -4.48 -2.40 7.56
CA TYR A 204 -4.72 -2.63 8.98
C TYR A 204 -3.46 -3.24 9.61
N ASP A 205 -3.29 -3.04 10.92
CA ASP A 205 -1.98 -3.19 11.56
C ASP A 205 -1.79 -4.57 12.19
N ILE A 206 -0.55 -5.07 12.12
CA ILE A 206 -0.05 -6.15 12.98
C ILE A 206 0.63 -5.49 14.19
N THR A 207 0.11 -5.68 15.39
CA THR A 207 0.60 -5.05 16.63
C THR A 207 1.60 -5.96 17.36
N MET A 208 2.88 -5.83 16.98
CA MET A 208 3.98 -6.66 17.50
C MET A 208 4.54 -6.20 18.85
N PHE A 209 3.68 -5.80 19.79
CA PHE A 209 4.12 -5.29 21.11
C PHE A 209 4.24 -6.38 22.19
N CYS A 210 3.74 -7.59 21.93
CA CYS A 210 3.85 -8.73 22.85
C CYS A 210 5.00 -9.64 22.41
N GLU A 211 6.13 -9.60 23.11
CA GLU A 211 7.32 -10.39 22.81
C GLU A 211 7.02 -11.89 22.76
N ALA A 212 6.31 -12.42 23.75
CA ALA A 212 5.93 -13.84 23.79
C ALA A 212 5.10 -14.27 22.57
N THR A 213 4.21 -13.41 22.06
CA THR A 213 3.46 -13.70 20.84
C THR A 213 4.33 -13.61 19.59
N CYS A 214 5.25 -12.66 19.53
CA CYS A 214 6.17 -12.55 18.40
C CYS A 214 7.10 -13.77 18.32
N GLU A 215 7.64 -14.22 19.45
CA GLU A 215 8.45 -15.44 19.53
C GLU A 215 7.66 -16.69 19.09
N GLU A 216 6.44 -16.88 19.59
CA GLU A 216 5.59 -18.03 19.25
C GLU A 216 5.32 -18.13 17.74
N TYR A 217 5.12 -17.00 17.07
CA TYR A 217 4.77 -16.93 15.65
C TYR A 217 5.96 -16.57 14.74
N SER A 218 7.18 -16.51 15.30
CA SER A 218 8.42 -16.15 14.59
C SER A 218 8.34 -14.83 13.83
N LEU A 219 7.75 -13.81 14.46
CA LEU A 219 7.57 -12.47 13.90
C LEU A 219 8.72 -11.53 14.25
#